data_AF-X1JD85-F1
#
_entry.id   AF-X1JD85-F1
#
_cell.length_a   1.000
_cell.length_b   1.000
_cell.length_c   1.000
_cell.angle_alpha   90.00
_cell.angle_beta   90.00
_cell.angle_gamma   90.00
#
_symmetry.space_group_name_H-M   'P 1'
#
loop_
_entity.id
_entity.type
_entity.pdbx_description
1 polymer ?
#
loop_
_entity_poly.entity_id
_entity_poly.type
_entity_poly.pdbx_seq_one_letter_code
_entity_poly.pdbx_strand_id
1 'polypeptide(L)'
;APSCVYSPALAWDKRLRYSESIREKEMTDIVGKRFWFFIASGVVILFCIISLANFGLKPGIELSSGSMLTVNFEQTVTEADLKQELASLGYTRAIVQRTGEGNFLIRTSELTGEAKTALEDALRAKFGPITESEFYSVSPMIAAETARNAGIAIAVAAVGILLYITWAFRKMPNPFRYGT
;
A
#
# COMPACT_ATOMS: atom_id res chain seq x y z
N ALA A 1 -59.44 -21.47 -48.78
CA ALA A 1 -58.32 -20.87 -48.03
C ALA A 1 -58.39 -21.37 -46.59
N PRO A 2 -57.39 -22.09 -46.05
CA PRO A 2 -57.43 -22.43 -44.63
C PRO A 2 -56.88 -21.25 -43.84
N SER A 3 -57.69 -20.74 -42.92
CA SER A 3 -57.32 -19.75 -41.93
C SER A 3 -56.29 -20.34 -40.98
N CYS A 4 -55.05 -19.87 -41.07
CA CYS A 4 -54.00 -20.12 -40.07
C CYS A 4 -54.46 -19.60 -38.70
N VAL A 5 -54.87 -20.50 -37.81
CA VAL A 5 -55.07 -20.19 -36.39
C VAL A 5 -53.68 -20.09 -35.75
N TYR A 6 -53.16 -18.87 -35.63
CA TYR A 6 -51.91 -18.60 -34.93
C TYR A 6 -52.16 -18.74 -33.42
N SER A 7 -51.81 -19.90 -32.84
CA SER A 7 -51.94 -20.13 -31.40
C SER A 7 -50.76 -19.49 -30.66
N PRO A 8 -50.96 -18.40 -29.89
CA PRO A 8 -49.86 -17.69 -29.24
C PRO A 8 -49.12 -18.55 -28.21
N ALA A 9 -49.79 -19.52 -27.57
CA ALA A 9 -49.24 -20.35 -26.50
C ALA A 9 -47.99 -21.17 -26.91
N LEU A 10 -47.94 -21.66 -28.16
CA LEU A 10 -46.81 -22.46 -28.66
C LEU A 10 -45.54 -21.61 -28.91
N ALA A 11 -45.69 -20.32 -29.17
CA ALA A 11 -44.58 -19.40 -29.35
C ALA A 11 -43.92 -19.00 -28.01
N TRP A 12 -44.72 -18.91 -26.94
CA TRP A 12 -44.23 -18.62 -25.59
C TRP A 12 -43.43 -19.80 -25.02
N ASP A 13 -43.89 -21.04 -25.20
CA ASP A 13 -43.19 -22.26 -24.72
C ASP A 13 -41.81 -22.43 -25.41
N LYS A 14 -41.74 -22.26 -26.73
CA LYS A 14 -40.45 -22.32 -27.46
C LYS A 14 -39.48 -21.22 -27.04
N ARG A 15 -39.97 -20.01 -26.75
CA ARG A 15 -39.13 -18.89 -26.28
C ARG A 15 -38.59 -19.13 -24.87
N LEU A 16 -39.38 -19.72 -23.98
CA LEU A 16 -38.95 -20.07 -22.62
C LEU A 16 -37.87 -21.16 -22.65
N ARG A 17 -38.09 -22.26 -23.39
CA ARG A 17 -37.07 -23.32 -23.57
C ARG A 17 -35.79 -22.82 -24.24
N TYR A 18 -35.90 -21.92 -25.22
CA TYR A 18 -34.73 -21.31 -25.85
C TYR A 18 -33.98 -20.41 -24.85
N SER A 19 -34.68 -19.67 -23.99
CA SER A 19 -34.05 -18.86 -22.94
C SER A 19 -33.40 -19.69 -21.82
N GLU A 20 -33.92 -20.90 -21.57
CA GLU A 20 -33.33 -21.85 -20.62
C GLU A 20 -32.09 -22.53 -21.20
N SER A 21 -32.12 -22.97 -22.46
CA SER A 21 -30.95 -23.61 -23.09
C SER A 21 -29.78 -22.65 -23.32
N ILE A 22 -30.05 -21.36 -23.53
CA ILE A 22 -29.00 -20.33 -23.64
C ILE A 22 -28.40 -20.00 -22.26
N ARG A 23 -29.19 -20.06 -21.18
CA ARG A 23 -28.69 -19.90 -19.80
C ARG A 23 -27.80 -21.06 -19.36
N GLU A 24 -28.10 -22.27 -19.79
CA GLU A 24 -27.29 -23.47 -19.48
C GLU A 24 -25.96 -23.49 -20.24
N LYS A 25 -25.91 -22.91 -21.45
CA LYS A 25 -24.71 -22.90 -22.32
C LYS A 25 -23.67 -21.84 -21.94
N GLU A 26 -24.05 -20.84 -21.14
CA GLU A 26 -23.18 -19.77 -20.66
C GLU A 26 -22.74 -19.97 -19.18
N MET A 27 -22.76 -21.20 -18.68
CA MET A 27 -22.10 -21.53 -17.42
C MET A 27 -20.61 -21.81 -17.70
N THR A 28 -19.76 -20.80 -17.55
CA THR A 28 -18.31 -21.01 -17.53
C THR A 28 -17.98 -22.03 -16.45
N ASP A 29 -17.47 -23.19 -16.85
CA ASP A 29 -17.06 -24.25 -15.94
C ASP A 29 -15.75 -23.87 -15.21
N ILE A 30 -15.89 -23.03 -14.18
CA ILE A 30 -14.79 -22.57 -13.31
C ILE A 30 -14.27 -23.74 -12.47
N VAL A 31 -15.16 -24.65 -12.07
CA VAL A 31 -14.84 -25.79 -11.20
C VAL A 31 -14.00 -26.83 -11.94
N GLY A 32 -14.34 -27.14 -13.21
CA GLY A 32 -13.60 -28.06 -14.06
C GLY A 32 -12.18 -27.59 -14.42
N LYS A 33 -11.94 -26.27 -14.47
CA LYS A 33 -10.63 -25.68 -14.80
C LYS A 33 -9.82 -25.23 -13.58
N ARG A 34 -10.19 -25.62 -12.35
CA ARG A 34 -9.55 -25.17 -11.10
C ARG A 34 -8.02 -25.27 -11.09
N PHE A 35 -7.44 -26.31 -11.68
CA PHE A 35 -5.98 -26.50 -11.74
C PHE A 35 -5.28 -25.43 -12.60
N TRP A 36 -5.91 -25.00 -13.70
CA TRP A 36 -5.38 -23.89 -14.51
C TRP A 36 -5.37 -22.59 -13.73
N PHE A 37 -6.43 -22.32 -12.95
CA PHE A 37 -6.48 -21.15 -12.06
C PHE A 37 -5.47 -21.22 -10.92
N PHE A 38 -5.22 -22.39 -10.33
CA PHE A 38 -4.17 -22.56 -9.32
C PHE A 38 -2.77 -22.34 -9.89
N ILE A 39 -2.48 -22.87 -11.09
CA ILE A 39 -1.19 -22.65 -11.75
C ILE A 39 -1.01 -21.17 -12.08
N ALA A 40 -2.01 -20.53 -12.69
CA ALA A 40 -1.96 -19.11 -13.01
C ALA A 40 -1.74 -18.26 -11.74
N SER A 41 -2.47 -18.56 -10.67
CA SER A 41 -2.31 -17.87 -9.38
C SER A 41 -0.91 -18.08 -8.79
N GLY A 42 -0.39 -19.32 -8.85
CA GLY A 42 0.95 -19.64 -8.38
C GLY A 42 2.04 -18.89 -9.15
N VAL A 43 1.91 -18.80 -10.48
CA VAL A 43 2.83 -18.02 -11.32
C VAL A 43 2.79 -16.54 -10.95
N VAL A 44 1.60 -15.96 -10.76
CA VAL A 44 1.46 -14.56 -10.34
C VAL A 44 2.08 -14.32 -8.96
N ILE A 45 1.80 -15.19 -7.98
CA ILE A 45 2.40 -15.09 -6.64
C ILE A 45 3.92 -15.17 -6.70
N LEU A 46 4.46 -16.13 -7.46
CA LEU A 46 5.91 -16.28 -7.63
C LEU A 46 6.53 -15.03 -8.28
N PHE A 47 5.90 -14.50 -9.33
CA PHE A 47 6.32 -13.26 -9.96
C PHE A 47 6.31 -12.09 -8.97
N CYS A 48 5.27 -11.95 -8.16
CA CYS A 48 5.20 -10.93 -7.10
C CYS A 48 6.33 -11.08 -6.08
N ILE A 49 6.64 -12.30 -5.64
CA ILE A 49 7.73 -12.56 -4.68
C ILE A 49 9.09 -12.18 -5.30
N ILE A 50 9.35 -12.60 -6.54
CA ILE A 50 10.60 -12.28 -7.25
C ILE A 50 10.73 -10.77 -7.46
N SER A 51 9.64 -10.09 -7.85
CA SER A 51 9.60 -8.64 -7.98
C SER A 51 9.92 -7.98 -6.63
N LEU A 52 9.29 -8.41 -5.55
CA LEU A 52 9.51 -7.84 -4.22
C LEU A 52 10.96 -8.03 -3.75
N ALA A 53 11.56 -9.19 -4.03
CA ALA A 53 12.94 -9.50 -3.65
C ALA A 53 13.97 -8.65 -4.41
N ASN A 54 13.74 -8.39 -5.71
CA ASN A 54 14.68 -7.62 -6.53
C ASN A 54 14.53 -6.10 -6.37
N PHE A 55 13.30 -5.59 -6.30
CA PHE A 55 13.04 -4.15 -6.21
C PHE A 55 13.00 -3.64 -4.77
N GLY A 56 12.83 -4.54 -3.79
CA GLY A 56 12.70 -4.20 -2.39
C GLY A 56 11.40 -3.45 -2.07
N LEU A 57 11.20 -3.22 -0.77
CA LEU A 57 10.14 -2.35 -0.27
C LEU A 57 10.74 -0.98 0.07
N LYS A 58 10.04 0.09 -0.30
CA LYS A 58 10.36 1.44 0.20
C LYS A 58 9.69 1.59 1.57
N PRO A 59 10.44 1.52 2.69
CA PRO A 59 9.84 1.63 4.01
C PRO A 59 9.14 2.99 4.16
N GLY A 60 7.97 2.97 4.81
CA GLY A 60 7.27 4.19 5.19
C GLY A 60 8.09 5.01 6.19
N ILE A 61 7.67 6.25 6.44
CA ILE A 61 8.38 7.19 7.33
C ILE A 61 8.49 6.61 8.76
N GLU A 62 7.49 5.87 9.21
CA GLU A 62 7.49 5.19 10.52
C GLU A 62 8.47 4.00 10.62
N LEU A 63 8.96 3.51 9.48
CA LEU A 63 9.91 2.40 9.37
C LEU A 63 11.26 2.84 8.81
N SER A 64 11.42 4.15 8.58
CA SER A 64 12.60 4.76 7.99
C SER A 64 13.12 5.82 8.96
N SER A 65 14.43 5.85 9.18
CA SER A 65 15.05 6.90 9.97
C SER A 65 14.99 8.24 9.23
N GLY A 66 14.76 9.30 9.98
CA GLY A 66 14.70 10.64 9.44
C GLY A 66 14.53 11.67 10.54
N SER A 67 14.64 12.93 10.14
CA SER A 67 14.33 14.05 11.01
C SER A 67 13.32 14.96 10.33
N MET A 68 12.43 15.49 11.14
CA MET A 68 11.37 16.38 10.75
C MET A 68 11.52 17.64 11.61
N LEU A 69 11.81 18.74 10.95
CA LEU A 69 12.06 20.03 11.57
C LEU A 69 11.01 21.02 11.05
N THR A 70 10.24 21.58 11.97
CA THR A 70 9.26 22.63 11.67
C THR A 70 9.86 23.97 12.06
N VAL A 71 10.10 24.83 11.06
CA VAL A 71 10.63 26.18 11.26
C VAL A 71 9.67 27.24 10.75
N ASN A 72 9.64 28.36 11.44
CA ASN A 72 9.00 29.58 10.99
C ASN A 72 10.08 30.64 10.71
N PHE A 73 9.90 31.39 9.62
CA PHE A 73 10.77 32.49 9.24
C PHE A 73 10.01 33.81 9.39
N GLU A 74 10.64 34.82 9.99
CA GLU A 74 10.05 36.16 10.10
C GLU A 74 9.94 36.87 8.75
N GLN A 75 10.85 36.53 7.82
CA GLN A 75 10.84 37.07 6.46
C GLN A 75 10.11 36.15 5.47
N THR A 76 9.73 36.70 4.33
CA THR A 76 9.02 35.98 3.28
C THR A 76 9.97 35.03 2.54
N VAL A 77 10.04 33.77 2.98
CA VAL A 77 10.81 32.70 2.33
C VAL A 77 9.90 31.89 1.41
N THR A 78 10.34 31.56 0.20
CA THR A 78 9.63 30.62 -0.67
C THR A 78 10.11 29.18 -0.43
N GLU A 79 9.23 28.21 -0.67
CA GLU A 79 9.60 26.79 -0.60
C GLU A 79 10.78 26.45 -1.53
N ALA A 80 10.83 27.08 -2.70
CA ALA A 80 11.88 26.89 -3.68
C ALA A 80 13.25 27.37 -3.16
N ASP A 81 13.30 28.55 -2.54
CA ASP A 81 14.54 29.11 -1.98
C ASP A 81 15.08 28.25 -0.84
N LEU A 82 14.18 27.78 0.04
CA LEU A 82 14.53 26.92 1.15
C LEU A 82 15.04 25.56 0.67
N LYS A 83 14.38 24.97 -0.34
CA LYS A 83 14.81 23.71 -0.96
C LYS A 83 16.16 23.85 -1.65
N GLN A 84 16.41 24.97 -2.33
CA GLN A 84 17.69 25.25 -2.97
C GLN A 84 18.81 25.40 -1.94
N GLU A 85 18.55 26.04 -0.81
CA GLU A 85 19.54 26.14 0.27
C GLU A 85 19.80 24.80 0.95
N LEU A 86 18.76 24.00 1.20
CA LEU A 86 18.97 22.65 1.74
C LEU A 86 19.82 21.80 0.78
N ALA A 87 19.63 21.96 -0.53
CA ALA A 87 20.46 21.29 -1.52
C ALA A 87 21.92 21.79 -1.52
N SER A 88 22.17 23.10 -1.34
CA SER A 88 23.54 23.65 -1.25
C SER A 88 24.27 23.17 0.01
N LEU A 89 23.55 22.97 1.10
CA LEU A 89 24.04 22.41 2.37
C LEU A 89 24.23 20.88 2.35
N GLY A 90 23.97 20.22 1.20
CA GLY A 90 24.16 18.77 1.02
C GLY A 90 22.91 17.92 1.28
N TYR A 91 21.78 18.52 1.68
CA TYR A 91 20.50 17.84 1.90
C TYR A 91 19.66 17.76 0.62
N THR A 92 20.22 17.19 -0.45
CA THR A 92 19.56 17.07 -1.77
C THR A 92 18.27 16.25 -1.77
N ARG A 93 18.10 15.36 -0.77
CA ARG A 93 16.89 14.55 -0.58
C ARG A 93 15.89 15.17 0.41
N ALA A 94 16.13 16.40 0.86
CA ALA A 94 15.20 17.07 1.76
C ALA A 94 13.85 17.33 1.06
N ILE A 95 12.77 17.06 1.78
CA ILE A 95 11.42 17.40 1.35
C ILE A 95 10.98 18.60 2.18
N VAL A 96 10.67 19.70 1.49
CA VAL A 96 10.12 20.90 2.12
C VAL A 96 8.62 20.93 1.84
N GLN A 97 7.83 21.23 2.86
CA GLN A 97 6.38 21.41 2.72
C GLN A 97 5.95 22.63 3.53
N ARG A 98 5.19 23.53 2.92
CA ARG A 98 4.60 24.66 3.63
C ARG A 98 3.34 24.20 4.38
N THR A 99 3.21 24.56 5.65
CA THR A 99 2.01 24.31 6.46
C THR A 99 1.11 25.56 6.49
N GLY A 100 -0.16 25.38 6.86
CA GLY A 100 -1.18 26.43 6.77
C GLY A 100 -0.93 27.69 7.61
N GLU A 101 -0.06 27.60 8.62
CA GLU A 101 0.27 28.72 9.53
C GLU A 101 1.52 29.50 9.10
N GLY A 102 2.05 29.24 7.90
CA GLY A 102 3.28 29.86 7.43
C GLY A 102 4.56 29.17 7.92
N ASN A 103 4.43 28.04 8.63
CA ASN A 103 5.57 27.21 8.99
C ASN A 103 6.03 26.36 7.80
N PHE A 104 7.30 25.97 7.81
CA PHE A 104 7.89 25.05 6.86
C PHE A 104 8.27 23.77 7.57
N LEU A 105 7.73 22.67 7.08
CA LEU A 105 8.09 21.32 7.48
C LEU A 105 9.23 20.84 6.59
N ILE A 106 10.39 20.64 7.18
CA ILE A 106 11.60 20.15 6.52
C ILE A 106 11.79 18.70 6.95
N ARG A 107 11.75 17.77 5.99
CA ARG A 107 12.06 16.36 6.20
C ARG A 107 13.41 16.03 5.61
N THR A 108 14.32 15.54 6.42
CA THR A 108 15.66 15.11 6.02
C THR A 108 15.91 13.67 6.42
N SER A 109 17.04 13.10 5.97
CA SER A 109 17.65 11.98 6.68
C SER A 109 17.96 12.36 8.14
N GLU A 110 18.24 11.36 8.99
CA GLU A 110 18.56 11.59 10.40
C GLU A 110 19.57 12.73 10.56
N LEU A 111 19.20 13.73 11.36
CA LEU A 111 20.04 14.80 11.85
C LEU A 111 20.48 14.43 13.26
N THR A 112 21.80 14.37 13.45
CA THR A 112 22.39 14.38 14.79
C THR A 112 22.19 15.75 15.44
N GLY A 113 22.32 15.84 16.77
CA GLY A 113 22.20 17.13 17.47
C GLY A 113 23.14 18.21 16.92
N GLU A 114 24.37 17.84 16.57
CA GLU A 114 25.35 18.76 15.95
C GLU A 114 24.95 19.18 14.54
N ALA A 115 24.50 18.24 13.70
CA ALA A 115 24.04 18.53 12.34
C ALA A 115 22.77 19.39 12.32
N LYS A 116 21.88 19.21 13.31
CA LYS A 116 20.71 20.06 13.53
C LYS A 116 21.14 21.49 13.80
N THR A 117 22.03 21.71 14.78
CA THR A 117 22.52 23.05 15.13
C THR A 117 23.20 23.73 13.93
N ALA A 118 24.06 23.00 13.22
CA ALA A 118 24.72 23.52 12.03
C ALA A 118 23.73 23.90 10.91
N LEU A 119 22.65 23.12 10.74
CA LEU A 119 21.58 23.43 9.80
C LEU A 119 20.81 24.69 10.22
N GLU A 120 20.43 24.80 11.49
CA GLU A 120 19.75 25.98 12.02
C GLU A 120 20.59 27.25 11.87
N ASP A 121 21.90 27.16 12.15
CA ASP A 121 22.81 28.29 12.02
C ASP A 121 22.98 28.72 10.55
N ALA A 122 23.04 27.77 9.61
CA ALA A 122 23.08 28.07 8.18
C ALA A 122 21.77 28.72 7.70
N LEU A 123 20.62 28.21 8.16
CA LEU A 123 19.31 28.79 7.85
C LEU A 123 19.18 30.20 8.46
N ARG A 124 19.70 30.43 9.67
CA ARG A 124 19.73 31.75 10.29
C ARG A 124 20.62 32.73 9.55
N ALA A 125 21.79 32.28 9.09
CA ALA A 125 22.73 33.10 8.35
C ALA A 125 22.14 33.58 7.01
N LYS A 126 21.36 32.74 6.33
CA LYS A 126 20.77 33.07 5.03
C LYS A 126 19.41 33.75 5.12
N PHE A 127 18.56 33.31 6.04
CA PHE A 127 17.16 33.72 6.10
C PHE A 127 16.78 34.55 7.34
N GLY A 128 17.76 34.94 8.17
CA GLY A 128 17.52 35.74 9.36
C GLY A 128 16.97 34.90 10.54
N PRO A 129 16.37 35.55 11.55
CA PRO A 129 15.86 34.86 12.73
C PRO A 129 14.87 33.76 12.35
N ILE A 130 15.09 32.55 12.86
CA ILE A 130 14.19 31.41 12.70
C ILE A 130 13.62 31.03 14.06
N THR A 131 12.32 30.73 14.10
CA THR A 131 11.67 30.15 15.28
C THR A 131 11.45 28.66 15.01
N GLU A 132 12.07 27.80 15.81
CA GLU A 132 11.79 26.37 15.81
C GLU A 132 10.45 26.12 16.50
N SER A 133 9.50 25.51 15.80
CA SER A 133 8.20 25.14 16.37
C SER A 133 8.21 23.72 16.92
N GLU A 134 8.81 22.78 16.17
CA GLU A 134 8.81 21.38 16.52
C GLU A 134 9.99 20.66 15.86
N PHE A 135 10.65 19.76 16.59
CA PHE A 135 11.65 18.86 16.06
C PHE A 135 11.37 17.44 16.48
N TYR A 136 11.25 16.57 15.49
CA TYR A 136 11.06 15.14 15.65
C TYR A 136 12.18 14.41 14.92
N SER A 137 12.94 13.57 15.62
CA SER A 137 13.99 12.77 15.01
C SER A 137 13.85 11.32 15.44
N VAL A 138 13.88 10.42 14.47
CA VAL A 138 13.85 8.97 14.71
C VAL A 138 15.19 8.40 14.30
N SER A 139 15.90 7.84 15.28
CA SER A 139 17.18 7.20 15.02
C SER A 139 17.02 5.88 14.25
N PRO A 140 17.96 5.56 13.33
CA PRO A 140 18.02 4.30 12.58
C PRO A 140 17.93 3.07 13.43
N MET A 141 18.49 3.11 14.64
CA MET A 141 18.41 2.00 15.58
C MET A 141 16.97 1.70 15.99
N ILE A 142 16.19 2.73 16.38
CA ILE A 142 14.79 2.57 16.79
C ILE A 142 13.90 2.21 15.59
N ALA A 143 14.16 2.82 14.42
CA ALA A 143 13.44 2.49 13.20
C ALA A 143 13.67 1.02 12.78
N ALA A 144 14.92 0.54 12.83
CA ALA A 144 15.28 -0.83 12.51
C ALA A 144 14.69 -1.84 13.52
N GLU A 145 14.72 -1.50 14.81
CA GLU A 145 14.11 -2.33 15.86
C GLU A 145 12.58 -2.41 15.69
N THR A 146 11.92 -1.29 15.44
CA THR A 146 10.48 -1.23 15.16
C THR A 146 10.11 -2.08 13.94
N ALA A 147 10.86 -1.94 12.84
CA ALA A 147 10.63 -2.73 11.62
C ALA A 147 10.80 -4.23 11.87
N ARG A 148 11.84 -4.62 12.62
CA ARG A 148 12.09 -6.02 12.97
C ARG A 148 10.97 -6.58 13.86
N ASN A 149 10.56 -5.84 14.87
CA ASN A 149 9.51 -6.25 15.79
C ASN A 149 8.15 -6.36 15.07
N ALA A 150 7.83 -5.42 14.18
CA ALA A 150 6.65 -5.49 13.33
C ALA A 150 6.66 -6.73 12.43
N GLY A 151 7.81 -7.04 11.80
CA GLY A 151 7.98 -8.24 10.99
C GLY A 151 7.74 -9.54 11.78
N ILE A 152 8.28 -9.62 13.00
CA ILE A 152 8.06 -10.76 13.90
C ILE A 152 6.58 -10.86 14.29
N ALA A 153 5.94 -9.75 14.65
CA ALA A 153 4.53 -9.73 15.03
C ALA A 153 3.61 -10.21 13.91
N ILE A 154 3.86 -9.77 12.66
CA ILE A 154 3.10 -10.22 11.48
C ILE A 154 3.29 -11.71 11.25
N ALA A 155 4.52 -12.23 11.36
CA ALA A 155 4.80 -13.65 11.18
C ALA A 155 4.09 -14.51 12.24
N VAL A 156 4.17 -14.10 13.52
CA VAL A 156 3.47 -14.79 14.62
C VAL A 156 1.96 -14.74 14.42
N ALA A 157 1.40 -13.59 14.04
CA ALA A 157 -0.02 -13.45 13.75
C ALA A 157 -0.47 -14.35 12.59
N ALA A 158 0.30 -14.41 11.50
CA ALA A 158 0.02 -15.28 10.36
C ALA A 158 -0.01 -16.76 10.77
N VAL A 159 0.98 -17.21 11.55
CA VAL A 159 1.00 -18.58 12.10
C VAL A 159 -0.20 -18.81 13.01
N GLY A 160 -0.54 -17.86 13.89
CA GLY A 160 -1.69 -17.94 14.77
C GLY A 160 -3.02 -18.08 14.01
N ILE A 161 -3.21 -17.33 12.94
CA ILE A 161 -4.39 -17.42 12.05
C ILE A 161 -4.44 -18.79 11.37
N LEU A 162 -3.31 -19.29 10.82
CA LEU A 162 -3.26 -20.61 10.20
C LEU A 162 -3.61 -21.73 11.18
N LEU A 163 -3.08 -21.65 12.40
CA LEU A 163 -3.41 -22.60 13.47
C LEU A 163 -4.89 -22.52 13.86
N TYR A 164 -5.42 -21.30 14.00
CA TYR A 164 -6.83 -21.09 14.32
C TYR A 164 -7.75 -21.66 13.23
N ILE A 165 -7.49 -21.37 11.95
CA ILE A 165 -8.26 -21.92 10.82
C ILE A 165 -8.18 -23.46 10.83
N THR A 166 -6.97 -24.01 10.97
CA THR A 166 -6.76 -25.46 11.02
C THR A 166 -7.56 -26.10 12.15
N TRP A 167 -7.57 -25.49 13.33
CA TRP A 167 -8.33 -25.98 14.48
C TRP A 167 -9.84 -25.78 14.32
N ALA A 168 -10.28 -24.63 13.83
CA ALA A 168 -11.69 -24.27 13.66
C ALA A 168 -12.40 -25.20 12.67
N PHE A 169 -11.73 -25.53 11.56
CA PHE A 169 -12.28 -26.40 10.51
C PHE A 169 -11.91 -27.88 10.68
N ARG A 170 -11.25 -28.27 11.77
CA ARG A 170 -10.79 -29.66 12.00
C ARG A 170 -11.91 -30.71 11.98
N LYS A 171 -13.15 -30.31 12.28
CA LYS A 171 -14.32 -31.20 12.33
C LYS A 171 -15.13 -31.20 11.04
N MET A 172 -14.71 -30.44 10.02
CA MET A 172 -15.44 -30.37 8.76
C MET A 172 -15.22 -31.68 7.97
N PRO A 173 -16.26 -32.50 7.72
CA PRO A 173 -16.10 -33.75 7.00
C PRO A 173 -15.86 -33.45 5.52
N ASN A 174 -14.68 -33.83 5.01
CA ASN A 174 -14.32 -33.90 3.58
C ASN A 174 -14.84 -32.74 2.69
N PRO A 175 -14.18 -31.56 2.71
CA PRO A 175 -14.54 -30.44 1.83
C PRO A 175 -14.33 -30.73 0.33
N PHE A 176 -13.67 -31.84 -0.01
CA PHE A 176 -13.36 -32.25 -1.38
C PHE A 176 -14.54 -32.83 -2.19
N ARG A 177 -15.72 -33.08 -1.59
CA ARG A 177 -16.85 -33.76 -2.26
C ARG A 177 -17.98 -32.86 -2.78
N TYR A 178 -17.87 -31.53 -2.68
CA TYR A 178 -18.88 -30.59 -3.20
C TYR A 178 -18.53 -29.96 -4.56
N GLY A 179 -17.60 -30.57 -5.29
CA GLY A 179 -17.14 -30.09 -6.60
C GLY A 179 -16.83 -31.23 -7.57
N THR A 180 -17.73 -32.22 -7.63
CA THR A 180 -17.85 -33.15 -8.77
C THR A 180 -19.07 -32.77 -9.58
#